data_AF-A0A1A8EP86-F1
#
_entry.id   AF-A0A1A8EP86-F1
#
_cell.length_a   1.000
_cell.length_b   1.000
_cell.length_c   1.000
_cell.angle_alpha   90.00
_cell.angle_beta   90.00
_cell.angle_gamma   90.00
#
_symmetry.space_group_name_H-M   'P 1'
#
loop_
_entity.id
_entity.type
_entity.pdbx_description
1 polymer ?
#
loop_
_entity_poly.entity_id
_entity_poly.type
_entity_poly.pdbx_seq_one_letter_code
_entity_poly.pdbx_strand_id
1 'polypeptide(L)'
;NGDIYRTRELTPFLDCVDNSPVVRSVLPKLLLQYSFDQVKTHIQAYLKNLEENILGWEDRTELYLLFVNCFQDTLLCSKAQEGEHGEEHQEEIRFLSRIARKQTPDRQNDPVEFLLNIARLRICLICAAKLLERRLWSVKGPAGKQRVDEYLQQVRAVCEYSGNDWLRVYLLRAVHRCYGMDCIHFLLNSPTWRWIFPAKLLSLQRMIPTNIDYFLCCGAPYRTMRNAVAQVLVEDRSDIFVTELQKLRGSQISLVALALFRQVTSRYKSHDSSLHPSQQEIVKLEHLLKSIDSNEFREFC
;
A
#
# COMPACT_ATOMS: atom_id res chain seq x y z
N ASN A 1 -22.59 1.97 43.60
CA ASN A 1 -22.81 1.01 42.50
C ASN A 1 -22.45 1.71 41.22
N GLY A 2 -21.28 1.41 40.65
CA GLY A 2 -20.83 2.04 39.41
C GLY A 2 -21.66 1.53 38.24
N ASP A 3 -22.22 2.44 37.46
CA ASP A 3 -23.01 2.08 36.27
C ASP A 3 -22.11 1.35 35.27
N ILE A 4 -22.49 0.12 34.92
CA ILE A 4 -21.82 -0.64 33.87
C ILE A 4 -22.28 -0.04 32.54
N TYR A 5 -21.42 0.75 31.90
CA TYR A 5 -21.69 1.27 30.57
C TYR A 5 -21.77 0.11 29.57
N ARG A 6 -22.84 0.09 28.76
CA ARG A 6 -23.06 -0.91 27.72
C ARG A 6 -23.54 -0.22 26.44
N THR A 7 -23.33 -0.89 25.31
CA THR A 7 -23.81 -0.44 24.00
C THR A 7 -25.05 -1.22 23.58
N ARG A 8 -25.81 -0.65 22.64
CA ARG A 8 -26.96 -1.29 22.01
C ARG A 8 -27.11 -0.83 20.57
N GLU A 9 -27.98 -1.51 19.83
CA GLU A 9 -28.45 -1.03 18.54
C GLU A 9 -29.20 0.30 18.68
N LEU A 10 -29.39 0.99 17.55
CA LEU A 10 -30.18 2.22 17.53
C LEU A 10 -31.67 1.86 17.65
N THR A 11 -32.09 1.58 18.88
CA THR A 11 -33.45 1.15 19.23
C THR A 11 -33.93 1.86 20.50
N PRO A 12 -35.22 2.19 20.59
CA PRO A 12 -35.79 2.73 21.82
C PRO A 12 -35.80 1.69 22.97
N PHE A 13 -35.77 0.39 22.65
CA PHE A 13 -35.89 -0.69 23.63
C PHE A 13 -34.62 -0.88 24.46
N LEU A 14 -34.78 -1.00 25.78
CA LEU A 14 -33.66 -1.11 26.73
C LEU A 14 -33.11 -2.53 26.87
N ASP A 15 -33.85 -3.54 26.42
CA ASP A 15 -33.48 -4.95 26.61
C ASP A 15 -32.46 -5.45 25.57
N CYS A 16 -32.30 -4.72 24.46
CA CYS A 16 -31.42 -5.10 23.33
C CYS A 16 -29.98 -4.63 23.56
N VAL A 17 -29.33 -5.11 24.61
CA VAL A 17 -27.99 -4.69 24.99
C VAL A 17 -26.93 -5.67 24.50
N ASP A 18 -25.81 -5.17 24.01
CA ASP A 18 -24.71 -6.01 23.55
C ASP A 18 -24.02 -6.70 24.74
N ASN A 19 -23.63 -7.96 24.54
CA ASN A 19 -22.83 -8.70 25.53
C ASN A 19 -21.40 -8.15 25.68
N SER A 20 -20.90 -7.48 24.64
CA SER A 20 -19.61 -6.78 24.63
C SER A 20 -19.80 -5.43 23.93
N PRO A 21 -19.08 -4.36 24.32
CA PRO A 21 -19.25 -3.06 23.70
C PRO A 21 -18.99 -3.09 22.18
N VAL A 22 -19.99 -2.67 21.40
CA VAL A 22 -19.91 -2.53 19.94
C VAL A 22 -20.23 -1.10 19.55
N VAL A 23 -19.25 -0.42 18.94
CA VAL A 23 -19.44 0.91 18.35
C VAL A 23 -19.88 0.76 16.89
N ARG A 24 -21.05 1.29 16.56
CA ARG A 24 -21.66 1.19 15.22
C ARG A 24 -21.54 2.52 14.48
N SER A 25 -21.33 2.48 13.17
CA SER A 25 -21.23 3.70 12.34
C SER A 25 -22.55 4.40 12.05
N VAL A 26 -23.70 3.84 12.46
CA VAL A 26 -25.03 4.34 12.10
C VAL A 26 -25.24 5.78 12.54
N LEU A 27 -24.97 6.08 13.81
CA LEU A 27 -25.18 7.42 14.35
C LEU A 27 -24.24 8.48 13.72
N PRO A 28 -22.91 8.27 13.63
CA PRO A 28 -22.04 9.20 12.90
C PRO A 28 -22.49 9.42 11.45
N LYS A 29 -22.88 8.35 10.74
CA LYS A 29 -23.33 8.46 9.34
C LYS A 29 -24.64 9.24 9.18
N LEU A 30 -25.58 9.12 10.12
CA LEU A 30 -26.81 9.91 10.12
C LEU A 30 -26.54 11.39 10.39
N LEU A 31 -25.70 11.69 11.38
CA LEU A 31 -25.32 13.08 11.69
C LEU A 31 -24.60 13.73 10.50
N LEU A 32 -23.72 13.00 9.83
CA LEU A 32 -22.96 13.48 8.68
C LEU A 32 -23.79 13.69 7.40
N GLN A 33 -25.10 13.49 7.43
CA GLN A 33 -26.01 13.95 6.37
C GLN A 33 -26.22 15.46 6.41
N TYR A 34 -25.93 16.10 7.55
CA TYR A 34 -25.98 17.55 7.74
C TYR A 34 -24.60 18.17 7.57
N SER A 35 -24.53 19.50 7.50
CA SER A 35 -23.24 20.20 7.40
C SER A 35 -22.36 19.91 8.61
N PHE A 36 -21.05 19.78 8.40
CA PHE A 36 -20.11 19.46 9.47
C PHE A 36 -20.19 20.46 10.63
N ASP A 37 -20.35 21.75 10.34
CA ASP A 37 -20.46 22.80 11.36
C ASP A 37 -21.65 22.61 12.30
N GLN A 38 -22.78 22.08 11.79
CA GLN A 38 -23.97 21.82 12.60
C GLN A 38 -23.78 20.61 13.54
N VAL A 39 -23.02 19.61 13.12
CA VAL A 39 -22.94 18.32 13.84
C VAL A 39 -21.63 18.09 14.59
N LYS A 40 -20.62 18.94 14.40
CA LYS A 40 -19.29 18.81 15.02
C LYS A 40 -19.37 18.61 16.54
N THR A 41 -20.16 19.42 17.23
CA THR A 41 -20.31 19.35 18.70
C THR A 41 -20.94 18.03 19.15
N HIS A 42 -21.94 17.52 18.42
CA HIS A 42 -22.58 16.24 18.69
C HIS A 42 -21.63 15.06 18.46
N ILE A 43 -20.88 15.08 17.35
CA ILE A 43 -19.86 14.07 17.03
C ILE A 43 -18.75 14.08 18.10
N GLN A 44 -18.33 15.27 18.55
CA GLN A 44 -17.30 15.42 19.58
C GLN A 44 -17.75 14.90 20.94
N ALA A 45 -18.99 15.20 21.34
CA ALA A 45 -19.57 14.66 22.56
C ALA A 45 -19.67 13.12 22.49
N TYR A 46 -20.08 12.57 21.34
CA TYR A 46 -20.16 11.13 21.15
C TYR A 46 -18.78 10.45 21.19
N LEU A 47 -17.80 11.00 20.47
CA LEU A 47 -16.43 10.48 20.47
C LEU A 47 -15.84 10.47 21.89
N LYS A 48 -15.97 11.58 22.62
CA LYS A 48 -15.51 11.70 24.01
C LYS A 48 -16.19 10.67 24.92
N ASN A 49 -17.50 10.50 24.80
CA ASN A 49 -18.23 9.53 25.59
C ASN A 49 -17.74 8.09 25.37
N LEU A 50 -17.45 7.72 24.11
CA LEU A 50 -16.88 6.42 23.76
C LEU A 50 -15.49 6.22 24.37
N GLU A 51 -14.63 7.24 24.33
CA GLU A 51 -13.26 7.17 24.83
C GLU A 51 -13.15 7.12 26.37
N GLU A 52 -14.10 7.71 27.07
CA GLU A 52 -14.11 7.82 28.53
C GLU A 52 -14.86 6.66 29.19
N ASN A 53 -15.92 6.15 28.56
CA ASN A 53 -16.86 5.26 29.23
C ASN A 53 -17.02 3.87 28.59
N ILE A 54 -16.64 3.70 27.32
CA ILE A 54 -16.95 2.48 26.56
C ILE A 54 -15.68 1.71 26.14
N LEU A 55 -14.70 2.41 25.58
CA LEU A 55 -13.55 1.80 24.93
C LEU A 55 -12.25 2.05 25.69
N GLY A 56 -11.45 1.00 25.78
CA GLY A 56 -10.08 1.09 26.30
C GLY A 56 -9.15 1.82 25.34
N TRP A 57 -7.93 2.10 25.81
CA TRP A 57 -6.91 2.75 24.99
C TRP A 57 -6.48 1.88 23.78
N GLU A 58 -6.58 0.56 23.90
CA GLU A 58 -6.22 -0.43 22.86
C GLU A 58 -7.14 -0.32 21.63
N ASP A 59 -8.43 -0.05 21.84
CA ASP A 59 -9.44 0.02 20.78
C ASP A 59 -9.52 1.39 20.08
N ARG A 60 -8.80 2.40 20.58
CA ARG A 60 -8.88 3.78 20.06
C ARG A 60 -8.48 3.89 18.59
N THR A 61 -7.57 3.05 18.13
CA THR A 61 -7.15 3.05 16.72
C THR A 61 -8.32 2.67 15.81
N GLU A 62 -9.06 1.60 16.15
CA GLU A 62 -10.21 1.15 15.38
C GLU A 62 -11.39 2.13 15.49
N LEU A 63 -11.58 2.73 16.67
CA LEU A 63 -12.54 3.81 16.86
C LEU A 63 -12.24 4.99 15.92
N TYR A 64 -11.02 5.52 15.94
CA TYR A 64 -10.65 6.63 15.07
C TYR A 64 -10.77 6.25 13.59
N LEU A 65 -10.38 5.02 13.22
CA LEU A 65 -10.53 4.53 11.86
C LEU A 65 -11.99 4.50 11.42
N LEU A 66 -12.92 4.10 12.29
CA LEU A 66 -14.37 4.14 12.05
C LEU A 66 -14.83 5.56 11.71
N PHE A 67 -14.46 6.56 12.52
CA PHE A 67 -14.83 7.96 12.28
C PHE A 67 -14.18 8.51 11.01
N VAL A 68 -12.89 8.27 10.79
CA VAL A 68 -12.21 8.67 9.54
C VAL A 68 -12.91 8.06 8.33
N ASN A 69 -13.31 6.80 8.37
CA ASN A 69 -14.04 6.16 7.27
C ASN A 69 -15.43 6.81 7.06
N CYS A 70 -16.17 7.12 8.14
CA CYS A 70 -17.44 7.83 8.02
C CYS A 70 -17.28 9.21 7.37
N PHE A 71 -16.30 10.01 7.80
CA PHE A 71 -15.99 11.30 7.18
C PHE A 71 -15.59 11.13 5.71
N GLN A 72 -14.76 10.13 5.41
CA GLN A 72 -14.31 9.86 4.06
C GLN A 72 -15.48 9.51 3.13
N ASP A 73 -16.39 8.64 3.59
CA ASP A 73 -17.60 8.24 2.86
C ASP A 73 -18.45 9.49 2.53
N THR A 74 -18.72 10.33 3.52
CA THR A 74 -19.49 11.57 3.34
C THR A 74 -18.84 12.51 2.32
N LEU A 75 -17.54 12.78 2.46
CA LEU A 75 -16.80 13.66 1.54
C LEU A 75 -16.82 13.15 0.09
N LEU A 76 -16.75 11.83 -0.10
CA LEU A 76 -16.82 11.22 -1.43
C LEU A 76 -18.24 11.28 -2.01
N CYS A 77 -19.27 11.07 -1.19
CA CYS A 77 -20.66 11.21 -1.61
C CYS A 77 -20.99 12.65 -2.05
N SER A 78 -20.57 13.66 -1.29
CA SER A 78 -20.77 15.07 -1.66
C SER A 78 -20.12 15.41 -3.00
N LYS A 79 -18.86 14.99 -3.19
CA LYS A 79 -18.14 15.19 -4.46
C LYS A 79 -18.80 14.52 -5.66
N ALA A 80 -19.41 13.35 -5.46
CA ALA A 80 -20.12 12.65 -6.52
C ALA A 80 -21.43 13.36 -6.93
N GLN A 81 -22.05 14.11 -6.01
CA GLN A 81 -23.27 14.87 -6.27
C GLN A 81 -23.02 16.23 -6.93
N GLU A 82 -21.86 16.85 -6.68
CA GLU A 82 -21.51 18.19 -7.17
C GLU A 82 -21.08 18.22 -8.66
N GLY A 83 -20.83 17.06 -9.29
CA GLY A 83 -20.39 16.98 -10.69
C GLY A 83 -18.95 17.46 -10.94
N GLU A 84 -18.41 17.20 -12.14
CA GLU A 84 -17.06 17.66 -12.54
C GLU A 84 -17.09 19.16 -12.93
N HIS A 85 -17.13 20.05 -11.94
CA HIS A 85 -16.99 21.51 -12.19
C HIS A 85 -15.51 21.95 -12.17
N GLY A 86 -15.15 22.84 -13.12
CA GLY A 86 -13.80 23.15 -13.63
C GLY A 86 -12.76 23.80 -12.70
N GLU A 87 -12.93 23.74 -11.38
CA GLU A 87 -11.91 24.13 -10.39
C GLU A 87 -11.30 22.91 -9.67
N GLU A 88 -11.08 21.82 -10.41
CA GLU A 88 -10.95 20.44 -9.90
C GLU A 88 -10.11 20.21 -8.63
N HIS A 89 -9.17 21.09 -8.26
CA HIS A 89 -8.30 20.90 -7.09
C HIS A 89 -7.95 22.14 -6.24
N GLN A 90 -8.56 23.32 -6.47
CA GLN A 90 -8.10 24.56 -5.81
C GLN A 90 -8.28 24.53 -4.28
N GLU A 91 -9.36 23.95 -3.79
CA GLU A 91 -9.61 23.82 -2.37
C GLU A 91 -8.68 22.81 -1.71
N GLU A 92 -8.40 21.70 -2.39
CA GLU A 92 -7.46 20.67 -1.94
C GLU A 92 -6.04 21.22 -1.88
N ILE A 93 -5.60 22.02 -2.85
CA ILE A 93 -4.28 22.68 -2.83
C ILE A 93 -4.16 23.57 -1.59
N ARG A 94 -5.18 24.40 -1.31
CA ARG A 94 -5.22 25.24 -0.10
C ARG A 94 -5.19 24.40 1.18
N PHE A 95 -5.95 23.31 1.21
CA PHE A 95 -6.00 22.39 2.34
C PHE A 95 -4.64 21.70 2.58
N LEU A 96 -4.03 21.11 1.55
CA LEU A 96 -2.72 20.46 1.63
C LEU A 96 -1.64 21.44 2.10
N SER A 97 -1.68 22.68 1.61
CA SER A 97 -0.78 23.74 2.07
C SER A 97 -0.92 24.02 3.57
N ARG A 98 -2.16 24.10 4.09
CA ARG A 98 -2.43 24.25 5.54
C ARG A 98 -1.89 23.07 6.34
N ILE A 99 -2.08 21.84 5.87
CA ILE A 99 -1.54 20.62 6.51
C ILE A 99 -0.01 20.67 6.55
N ALA A 100 0.64 20.97 5.43
CA ALA A 100 2.09 21.04 5.31
C ALA A 100 2.70 22.10 6.26
N ARG A 101 1.98 23.22 6.46
CA ARG A 101 2.35 24.31 7.37
C ARG A 101 1.92 24.10 8.82
N LYS A 102 1.32 22.94 9.15
CA LYS A 102 0.79 22.63 10.49
C LYS A 102 -0.24 23.67 10.98
N GLN A 103 -1.05 24.20 10.08
CA GLN A 103 -2.12 25.18 10.33
C GLN A 103 -3.50 24.53 10.50
N THR A 104 -3.51 23.26 10.88
CA THR A 104 -4.72 22.47 11.16
C THR A 104 -4.63 21.95 12.59
N PRO A 105 -5.75 21.85 13.31
CA PRO A 105 -5.72 21.37 14.68
C PRO A 105 -5.18 19.94 14.74
N ASP A 106 -4.42 19.68 15.80
CA ASP A 106 -4.03 18.32 16.15
C ASP A 106 -5.13 17.61 16.94
N ARG A 107 -4.90 16.32 17.22
CA ARG A 107 -5.84 15.48 17.96
C ARG A 107 -6.15 16.00 19.36
N GLN A 108 -5.23 16.74 20.01
CA GLN A 108 -5.43 17.20 21.38
C GLN A 108 -6.31 18.45 21.42
N ASN A 109 -6.10 19.37 20.47
CA ASN A 109 -6.83 20.61 20.37
C ASN A 109 -8.25 20.41 19.82
N ASP A 110 -8.39 19.62 18.75
CA ASP A 110 -9.69 19.31 18.14
C ASP A 110 -9.69 17.89 17.56
N PRO A 111 -10.07 16.87 18.35
CA PRO A 111 -10.05 15.48 17.90
C PRO A 111 -10.91 15.23 16.67
N VAL A 112 -12.08 15.86 16.57
CA VAL A 112 -13.04 15.60 15.50
C VAL A 112 -12.58 16.26 14.20
N GLU A 113 -12.15 17.52 14.26
CA GLU A 113 -11.61 18.20 13.08
C GLU A 113 -10.29 17.56 12.61
N PHE A 114 -9.46 17.08 13.55
CA PHE A 114 -8.30 16.27 13.22
C PHE A 114 -8.68 15.02 12.41
N LEU A 115 -9.66 14.22 12.85
CA LEU A 115 -10.12 13.01 12.14
C LEU A 115 -10.70 13.34 10.76
N LEU A 116 -11.47 14.44 10.65
CA LEU A 116 -11.95 14.94 9.36
C LEU A 116 -10.78 15.31 8.42
N ASN A 117 -9.77 16.01 8.94
CA ASN A 117 -8.57 16.38 8.18
C ASN A 117 -7.79 15.15 7.71
N ILE A 118 -7.70 14.08 8.53
CA ILE A 118 -7.11 12.81 8.12
C ILE A 118 -7.91 12.16 6.99
N ALA A 119 -9.26 12.14 7.07
CA ALA A 119 -10.11 11.63 5.99
C ALA A 119 -9.91 12.40 4.68
N ARG A 120 -9.89 13.73 4.75
CA ARG A 120 -9.64 14.60 3.59
C ARG A 120 -8.23 14.39 3.02
N LEU A 121 -7.22 14.22 3.87
CA LEU A 121 -5.85 13.93 3.45
C LEU A 121 -5.75 12.57 2.74
N ARG A 122 -6.43 11.52 3.25
CA ARG A 122 -6.50 10.21 2.58
C ARG A 122 -7.06 10.32 1.17
N ILE A 123 -8.13 11.09 0.98
CA ILE A 123 -8.72 11.37 -0.35
C ILE A 123 -7.69 12.09 -1.23
N CYS A 124 -7.00 13.10 -0.70
CA CYS A 124 -5.99 13.84 -1.45
C CYS A 124 -4.83 12.95 -1.90
N LEU A 125 -4.36 12.03 -1.06
CA LEU A 125 -3.30 11.08 -1.43
C LEU A 125 -3.76 10.07 -2.48
N ILE A 126 -5.02 9.63 -2.44
CA ILE A 126 -5.60 8.79 -3.50
C ILE A 126 -5.70 9.57 -4.82
N CYS A 127 -6.10 10.83 -4.76
CA CYS A 127 -6.13 11.72 -5.92
C CYS A 127 -4.72 11.95 -6.49
N ALA A 128 -3.73 12.19 -5.63
CA ALA A 128 -2.33 12.32 -5.99
C ALA A 128 -1.82 11.10 -6.75
N ALA A 129 -2.18 9.88 -6.31
CA ALA A 129 -1.83 8.65 -7.03
C ALA A 129 -2.36 8.66 -8.48
N LYS A 130 -3.61 9.08 -8.69
CA LYS A 130 -4.20 9.21 -10.04
C LYS A 130 -3.51 10.29 -10.88
N LEU A 131 -3.20 11.42 -10.26
CA LEU A 131 -2.52 12.54 -10.92
C LEU A 131 -1.08 12.21 -11.30
N LEU A 132 -0.37 11.41 -10.49
CA LEU A 132 0.96 10.92 -10.80
C LEU A 132 0.95 10.13 -12.12
N GLU A 133 0.03 9.19 -12.28
CA GLU A 133 -0.07 8.41 -13.52
C GLU A 133 -0.37 9.30 -14.74
N ARG A 134 -1.30 10.26 -14.59
CA ARG A 134 -1.57 11.25 -15.64
C ARG A 134 -0.30 12.03 -16.00
N ARG A 135 0.58 12.34 -15.04
CA ARG A 135 1.88 12.99 -15.32
C ARG A 135 2.90 12.08 -15.95
N LEU A 136 2.88 10.78 -15.64
CA LEU A 136 3.80 9.79 -16.20
C LEU A 136 3.53 9.51 -17.69
N TRP A 137 2.25 9.42 -18.08
CA TRP A 137 1.86 8.96 -19.43
C TRP A 137 1.19 10.03 -20.30
N SER A 138 1.04 11.27 -19.82
CA SER A 138 0.46 12.34 -20.64
C SER A 138 1.42 12.89 -21.68
N VAL A 139 1.16 12.51 -22.94
CA VAL A 139 1.75 13.05 -24.17
C VAL A 139 1.16 14.43 -24.54
N LYS A 140 0.04 14.86 -23.93
CA LYS A 140 -0.72 16.06 -24.35
C LYS A 140 -0.26 17.37 -23.68
N GLY A 141 -0.53 18.49 -24.34
CA GLY A 141 0.04 19.83 -24.15
C GLY A 141 -0.12 20.54 -22.78
N PRO A 142 0.34 21.80 -22.66
CA PRO A 142 0.61 22.49 -21.38
C PRO A 142 -0.63 22.88 -20.54
N ALA A 143 -1.83 22.94 -21.13
CA ALA A 143 -3.03 23.32 -20.40
C ALA A 143 -3.47 22.19 -19.44
N GLY A 144 -3.54 22.50 -18.13
CA GLY A 144 -3.86 21.53 -17.06
C GLY A 144 -2.65 20.87 -16.40
N LYS A 145 -1.45 20.96 -16.99
CA LYS A 145 -0.21 20.45 -16.37
C LYS A 145 0.17 21.24 -15.11
N GLN A 146 0.06 22.57 -15.16
CA GLN A 146 0.45 23.44 -14.05
C GLN A 146 -0.33 23.16 -12.76
N ARG A 147 -1.67 23.04 -12.82
CA ARG A 147 -2.48 22.73 -11.62
C ARG A 147 -2.14 21.37 -11.00
N VAL A 148 -1.85 20.38 -11.84
CA VAL A 148 -1.41 19.06 -11.36
C VAL A 148 -0.04 19.15 -10.68
N ASP A 149 0.88 19.97 -11.21
CA ASP A 149 2.16 20.20 -10.56
C ASP A 149 2.03 20.90 -9.21
N GLU A 150 1.21 21.95 -9.16
CA GLU A 150 0.91 22.67 -7.91
C GLU A 150 0.33 21.72 -6.87
N TYR A 151 -0.59 20.85 -7.26
CA TYR A 151 -1.14 19.81 -6.39
C TYR A 151 -0.07 18.86 -5.86
N LEU A 152 0.71 18.25 -6.76
CA LEU A 152 1.75 17.28 -6.38
C LEU A 152 2.85 17.94 -5.56
N GLN A 153 3.14 19.23 -5.79
CA GLN A 153 4.05 20.01 -4.96
C GLN A 153 3.53 20.17 -3.53
N GLN A 154 2.23 20.42 -3.33
CA GLN A 154 1.65 20.46 -1.98
C GLN A 154 1.65 19.08 -1.32
N VAL A 155 1.34 18.00 -2.05
CA VAL A 155 1.44 16.62 -1.53
C VAL A 155 2.88 16.32 -1.10
N ARG A 156 3.86 16.70 -1.92
CA ARG A 156 5.27 16.56 -1.59
C ARG A 156 5.63 17.33 -0.33
N ALA A 157 5.20 18.58 -0.20
CA ALA A 157 5.43 19.40 0.98
C ALA A 157 4.83 18.75 2.24
N VAL A 158 3.63 18.17 2.15
CA VAL A 158 3.02 17.40 3.25
C VAL A 158 3.89 16.20 3.64
N CYS A 159 4.38 15.42 2.67
CA CYS A 159 5.25 14.26 2.95
C CYS A 159 6.61 14.67 3.54
N GLU A 160 7.21 15.75 3.06
CA GLU A 160 8.52 16.24 3.52
C GLU A 160 8.45 16.91 4.89
N TYR A 161 7.49 17.79 5.12
CA TYR A 161 7.42 18.59 6.36
C TYR A 161 6.68 17.93 7.52
N SER A 162 5.86 16.90 7.26
CA SER A 162 5.20 16.16 8.34
C SER A 162 6.17 15.31 9.18
N GLY A 163 7.32 14.93 8.63
CA GLY A 163 8.22 13.94 9.24
C GLY A 163 7.61 12.55 9.39
N ASN A 164 6.48 12.28 8.73
CA ASN A 164 5.72 11.04 8.87
C ASN A 164 5.75 10.22 7.57
N ASP A 165 6.63 9.21 7.52
CA ASP A 165 6.75 8.32 6.37
C ASP A 165 5.50 7.46 6.11
N TRP A 166 4.56 7.35 7.06
CA TRP A 166 3.29 6.68 6.80
C TRP A 166 2.48 7.35 5.69
N LEU A 167 2.64 8.66 5.48
CA LEU A 167 1.98 9.35 4.36
C LEU A 167 2.55 8.90 3.00
N ARG A 168 3.87 8.72 2.93
CA ARG A 168 4.55 8.14 1.76
C ARG A 168 4.12 6.70 1.54
N VAL A 169 4.08 5.88 2.59
CA VAL A 169 3.60 4.49 2.53
C VAL A 169 2.14 4.42 2.06
N TYR A 170 1.27 5.31 2.56
CA TYR A 170 -0.12 5.38 2.13
C TYR A 170 -0.23 5.77 0.66
N LEU A 171 0.51 6.78 0.21
CA LEU A 171 0.55 7.19 -1.21
C LEU A 171 1.04 6.05 -2.11
N LEU A 172 2.12 5.36 -1.73
CA LEU A 172 2.64 4.19 -2.46
C LEU A 172 1.61 3.06 -2.54
N ARG A 173 0.90 2.77 -1.44
CA ARG A 173 -0.20 1.80 -1.44
C ARG A 173 -1.33 2.23 -2.36
N ALA A 174 -1.65 3.52 -2.43
CA ALA A 174 -2.65 4.05 -3.34
C ALA A 174 -2.21 3.89 -4.81
N VAL A 175 -0.96 4.25 -5.13
CA VAL A 175 -0.39 4.04 -6.48
C VAL A 175 -0.41 2.56 -6.86
N HIS A 176 0.04 1.68 -5.97
CA HIS A 176 0.01 0.24 -6.20
C HIS A 176 -1.40 -0.30 -6.45
N ARG A 177 -2.40 0.14 -5.67
CA ARG A 177 -3.80 -0.27 -5.87
C ARG A 177 -4.35 0.16 -7.23
N CYS A 178 -3.94 1.31 -7.74
CA CYS A 178 -4.42 1.83 -9.02
C CYS A 178 -3.65 1.26 -10.23
N TYR A 179 -2.34 1.04 -10.09
CA TYR A 179 -1.44 0.84 -11.24
C TYR A 179 -0.44 -0.31 -11.09
N GLY A 180 -0.52 -1.08 -10.00
CA GLY A 180 0.33 -2.24 -9.75
C GLY A 180 1.80 -1.91 -9.48
N MET A 181 2.62 -2.96 -9.43
CA MET A 181 4.04 -2.85 -9.06
C MET A 181 4.93 -2.30 -10.17
N ASP A 182 4.58 -2.45 -11.43
CA ASP A 182 5.38 -1.93 -12.54
C ASP A 182 5.48 -0.40 -12.48
N CYS A 183 4.37 0.26 -12.15
CA CYS A 183 4.35 1.71 -11.90
C CYS A 183 5.23 2.10 -10.71
N ILE A 184 5.21 1.32 -9.63
CA ILE A 184 6.08 1.56 -8.46
C ILE A 184 7.56 1.44 -8.86
N HIS A 185 7.94 0.41 -9.62
CA HIS A 185 9.32 0.25 -10.10
C HIS A 185 9.74 1.38 -11.03
N PHE A 186 8.84 1.83 -11.92
CA PHE A 186 9.10 2.99 -12.77
C PHE A 186 9.37 4.25 -11.94
N LEU A 187 8.50 4.56 -10.98
CA LEU A 187 8.67 5.71 -10.09
C LEU A 187 9.96 5.62 -9.28
N LEU A 188 10.30 4.42 -8.81
CA LEU A 188 11.48 4.16 -8.00
C LEU A 188 12.78 4.42 -8.78
N ASN A 189 12.79 4.10 -10.07
CA ASN A 189 13.93 4.34 -10.97
C ASN A 189 13.99 5.77 -11.50
N SER A 190 12.95 6.59 -11.29
CA SER A 190 12.90 7.98 -11.75
C SER A 190 13.41 8.95 -10.66
N PRO A 191 14.47 9.74 -10.92
CA PRO A 191 15.00 10.70 -9.93
C PRO A 191 13.96 11.76 -9.51
N THR A 192 13.06 12.14 -10.43
CA THR A 192 12.00 13.14 -10.21
C THR A 192 11.01 12.71 -9.14
N TRP A 193 10.74 11.41 -9.02
CA TRP A 193 9.67 10.87 -8.16
C TRP A 193 10.18 10.22 -6.87
N ARG A 194 11.49 10.32 -6.59
CA ARG A 194 12.12 9.74 -5.39
C ARG A 194 11.51 10.20 -4.08
N TRP A 195 10.94 11.41 -4.03
CA TRP A 195 10.32 11.99 -2.84
C TRP A 195 9.13 11.18 -2.30
N ILE A 196 8.50 10.36 -3.15
CA ILE A 196 7.36 9.49 -2.80
C ILE A 196 7.81 8.31 -1.92
N PHE A 197 9.09 7.95 -1.96
CA PHE A 197 9.63 6.79 -1.26
C PHE A 197 10.27 7.16 0.08
N PRO A 198 10.01 6.39 1.16
CA PRO A 198 10.76 6.53 2.41
C PRO A 198 12.26 6.35 2.18
N ALA A 199 13.10 7.15 2.85
CA ALA A 199 14.56 7.13 2.65
C ALA A 199 15.17 5.75 2.93
N LYS A 200 14.66 5.03 3.93
CA LYS A 200 15.11 3.67 4.26
C LYS A 200 14.85 2.69 3.11
N LEU A 201 13.72 2.82 2.43
CA LEU A 201 13.39 1.97 1.27
C LEU A 201 14.38 2.20 0.12
N LEU A 202 14.67 3.47 -0.20
CA LEU A 202 15.65 3.83 -1.23
C LEU A 202 17.04 3.29 -0.91
N SER A 203 17.43 3.26 0.37
CA SER A 203 18.72 2.67 0.79
C SER A 203 18.77 1.16 0.59
N LEU A 204 17.66 0.45 0.86
CA LEU A 204 17.57 -1.01 0.71
C LEU A 204 17.56 -1.44 -0.75
N GLN A 205 16.89 -0.69 -1.63
CA GLN A 205 16.86 -0.98 -3.06
C GLN A 205 18.27 -0.96 -3.69
N ARG A 206 19.13 -0.03 -3.27
CA ARG A 206 20.52 0.03 -3.77
C ARG A 206 21.33 -1.23 -3.41
N MET A 207 20.93 -1.94 -2.36
CA MET A 207 21.59 -3.17 -1.93
C MET A 207 20.97 -4.43 -2.53
N ILE A 208 19.68 -4.43 -2.89
CA ILE A 208 18.97 -5.61 -3.41
C ILE A 208 18.03 -5.19 -4.54
N PRO A 209 18.27 -5.61 -5.80
CA PRO A 209 17.32 -5.37 -6.89
C PRO A 209 16.05 -6.17 -6.65
N THR A 210 14.97 -5.51 -6.25
CA THR A 210 13.66 -6.15 -6.07
C THR A 210 13.05 -6.46 -7.42
N ASN A 211 13.17 -7.70 -7.89
CA ASN A 211 12.17 -8.26 -8.79
C ASN A 211 11.21 -9.08 -7.92
N ILE A 212 9.90 -8.82 -8.02
CA ILE A 212 8.93 -9.64 -7.32
C ILE A 212 8.94 -11.03 -7.94
N ASP A 213 9.05 -12.05 -7.10
CA ASP A 213 8.97 -13.43 -7.52
C ASP A 213 7.52 -13.90 -7.50
N TYR A 214 6.83 -13.73 -8.63
CA TYR A 214 5.42 -14.12 -8.77
C TYR A 214 5.22 -15.64 -8.69
N PHE A 215 6.25 -16.46 -8.90
CA PHE A 215 6.15 -17.92 -8.81
C PHE A 215 6.08 -18.44 -7.37
N LEU A 216 6.24 -17.56 -6.36
CA LEU A 216 5.95 -17.92 -4.97
C LEU A 216 4.51 -18.43 -4.77
N CYS A 217 3.58 -18.15 -5.69
CA CYS A 217 2.25 -18.74 -5.71
C CYS A 217 2.25 -20.28 -5.83
N CYS A 218 3.31 -20.87 -6.41
CA CYS A 218 3.51 -22.32 -6.47
C CYS A 218 3.86 -22.95 -5.10
N GLY A 219 4.03 -22.12 -4.06
CA GLY A 219 4.14 -22.56 -2.68
C GLY A 219 5.53 -23.05 -2.27
N ALA A 220 5.56 -23.81 -1.17
CA ALA A 220 6.81 -24.26 -0.55
C ALA A 220 7.72 -25.09 -1.48
N PRO A 221 7.22 -26.03 -2.31
CA PRO A 221 8.08 -26.82 -3.20
C PRO A 221 8.88 -25.95 -4.17
N TYR A 222 8.23 -24.95 -4.77
CA TYR A 222 8.90 -23.99 -5.65
C TYR A 222 9.98 -23.20 -4.91
N ARG A 223 9.62 -22.65 -3.73
CA ARG A 223 10.55 -21.85 -2.94
C ARG A 223 11.80 -22.64 -2.57
N THR A 224 11.63 -23.90 -2.15
CA THR A 224 12.76 -24.77 -1.80
C THR A 224 13.62 -25.08 -3.01
N MET A 225 13.00 -25.45 -4.14
CA MET A 225 13.72 -25.72 -5.40
C MET A 225 14.48 -24.48 -5.90
N ARG A 226 13.84 -23.31 -5.89
CA ARG A 226 14.44 -22.01 -6.25
C ARG A 226 15.63 -21.68 -5.37
N ASN A 227 15.54 -21.92 -4.06
CA ASN A 227 16.64 -21.69 -3.14
C ASN A 227 17.78 -22.69 -3.38
N ALA A 228 17.48 -23.94 -3.71
CA ALA A 228 18.48 -24.94 -4.08
C ALA A 228 19.26 -24.52 -5.35
N VAL A 229 18.56 -24.03 -6.39
CA VAL A 229 19.21 -23.46 -7.58
C VAL A 229 20.12 -22.27 -7.21
N ALA A 230 19.65 -21.36 -6.33
CA ALA A 230 20.48 -20.25 -5.87
C ALA A 230 21.75 -20.71 -5.13
N GLN A 231 21.65 -21.75 -4.30
CA GLN A 231 22.79 -22.33 -3.58
C GLN A 231 23.79 -23.02 -4.52
N VAL A 232 23.33 -23.63 -5.62
CA VAL A 232 24.23 -24.17 -6.65
C VAL A 232 25.09 -23.07 -7.27
N LEU A 233 24.50 -21.90 -7.50
CA LEU A 233 25.14 -20.75 -8.13
C LEU A 233 26.11 -20.01 -7.18
N VAL A 234 25.79 -19.93 -5.88
CA VAL A 234 26.56 -19.13 -4.92
C VAL A 234 27.57 -19.96 -4.12
N GLU A 235 27.20 -21.18 -3.71
CA GLU A 235 27.91 -21.96 -2.69
C GLU A 235 28.43 -23.30 -3.21
N ASP A 236 28.33 -23.53 -4.51
CA ASP A 236 28.71 -24.77 -5.20
C ASP A 236 27.93 -26.04 -4.74
N ARG A 237 26.88 -25.92 -3.92
CA ARG A 237 26.15 -27.05 -3.30
C ARG A 237 25.17 -27.77 -4.24
N SER A 238 25.71 -28.62 -5.10
CA SER A 238 24.96 -29.47 -6.04
C SER A 238 24.10 -30.57 -5.40
N ASP A 239 24.49 -31.04 -4.22
CA ASP A 239 23.81 -32.08 -3.45
C ASP A 239 22.39 -31.68 -3.03
N ILE A 240 22.21 -30.42 -2.63
CA ILE A 240 20.91 -29.88 -2.21
C ILE A 240 19.95 -29.85 -3.40
N PHE A 241 20.41 -29.42 -4.58
CA PHE A 241 19.60 -29.43 -5.80
C PHE A 241 19.09 -30.82 -6.14
N VAL A 242 19.97 -31.83 -6.14
CA VAL A 242 19.59 -33.22 -6.47
C VAL A 242 18.59 -33.75 -5.43
N THR A 243 18.82 -33.46 -4.16
CA THR A 243 17.94 -33.88 -3.06
C THR A 243 16.54 -33.28 -3.19
N GLU A 244 16.43 -31.99 -3.50
CA GLU A 244 15.13 -31.33 -3.69
C GLU A 244 14.45 -31.77 -4.99
N LEU A 245 15.22 -32.01 -6.06
CA LEU A 245 14.70 -32.55 -7.32
C LEU A 245 14.04 -33.92 -7.13
N GLN A 246 14.66 -34.82 -6.37
CA GLN A 246 14.11 -36.16 -6.08
C GLN A 246 12.79 -36.12 -5.29
N LYS A 247 12.51 -35.03 -4.58
CA LYS A 247 11.25 -34.86 -3.84
C LYS A 247 10.10 -34.43 -4.74
N LEU A 248 10.38 -33.85 -5.91
CA LEU A 248 9.35 -33.40 -6.85
C LEU A 248 8.72 -34.60 -7.57
N ARG A 249 7.40 -34.62 -7.66
CA ARG A 249 6.66 -35.70 -8.35
C ARG A 249 5.71 -35.18 -9.41
N GLY A 250 5.59 -35.93 -10.51
CA GLY A 250 4.65 -35.63 -11.59
C GLY A 250 4.83 -34.22 -12.14
N SER A 251 3.75 -33.43 -12.14
CA SER A 251 3.74 -32.06 -12.67
C SER A 251 4.63 -31.08 -11.89
N GLN A 252 5.06 -31.42 -10.68
CA GLN A 252 5.94 -30.55 -9.87
C GLN A 252 7.34 -30.39 -10.46
N ILE A 253 7.76 -31.25 -11.39
CA ILE A 253 9.04 -31.12 -12.10
C ILE A 253 9.11 -29.78 -12.86
N SER A 254 7.97 -29.24 -13.32
CA SER A 254 7.89 -27.91 -13.95
C SER A 254 8.41 -26.75 -13.07
N LEU A 255 8.44 -26.92 -11.75
CA LEU A 255 8.96 -25.92 -10.82
C LEU A 255 10.47 -25.69 -10.98
N VAL A 256 11.20 -26.67 -11.52
CA VAL A 256 12.62 -26.54 -11.86
C VAL A 256 12.81 -25.45 -12.91
N ALA A 257 11.99 -25.46 -13.96
CA ALA A 257 12.07 -24.45 -15.01
C ALA A 257 11.74 -23.04 -14.49
N LEU A 258 10.74 -22.91 -13.60
CA LEU A 258 10.43 -21.62 -12.96
C LEU A 258 11.57 -21.14 -12.06
N ALA A 259 12.25 -22.06 -11.37
CA ALA A 259 13.40 -21.77 -10.52
C ALA A 259 14.60 -21.30 -11.34
N LEU A 260 14.90 -22.01 -12.44
CA LEU A 260 15.95 -21.64 -13.40
C LEU A 260 15.66 -20.29 -14.06
N PHE A 261 14.44 -20.09 -14.55
CA PHE A 261 14.04 -18.80 -15.12
C PHE A 261 14.27 -17.67 -14.10
N ARG A 262 13.88 -17.89 -12.83
CA ARG A 262 14.02 -16.87 -11.80
C ARG A 262 15.49 -16.61 -11.45
N GLN A 263 16.31 -17.64 -11.26
CA GLN A 263 17.69 -17.49 -10.77
C GLN A 263 18.71 -17.23 -11.88
N VAL A 264 18.42 -17.64 -13.11
CA VAL A 264 19.32 -17.55 -14.26
C VAL A 264 18.77 -16.56 -15.27
N THR A 265 17.63 -16.86 -15.91
CA THR A 265 17.11 -16.03 -17.01
C THR A 265 16.83 -14.60 -16.59
N SER A 266 16.32 -14.37 -15.38
CA SER A 266 16.01 -13.03 -14.90
C SER A 266 17.24 -12.15 -14.65
N ARG A 267 18.44 -12.74 -14.46
CA ARG A 267 19.71 -12.01 -14.31
C ARG A 267 20.11 -11.29 -15.61
N TYR A 268 19.74 -11.83 -16.78
CA TYR A 268 19.97 -11.16 -18.07
C TYR A 268 19.17 -9.86 -18.25
N LYS A 269 18.14 -9.61 -17.43
CA LYS A 269 17.44 -8.30 -17.42
C LYS A 269 18.29 -7.18 -16.83
N SER A 270 19.36 -7.50 -16.10
CA SER A 270 20.27 -6.51 -15.54
C SER A 270 21.08 -5.83 -16.64
N HIS A 271 21.19 -4.50 -16.57
CA HIS A 271 22.14 -3.72 -17.37
C HIS A 271 23.60 -3.93 -16.95
N ASP A 272 23.83 -4.47 -15.76
CA ASP A 272 25.15 -4.83 -15.28
C ASP A 272 25.50 -6.26 -15.73
N SER A 273 26.43 -6.36 -16.68
CA SER A 273 26.93 -7.64 -17.22
C SER A 273 27.66 -8.49 -16.19
N SER A 274 28.18 -7.90 -15.10
CA SER A 274 28.80 -8.68 -14.02
C SER A 274 27.79 -9.54 -13.27
N LEU A 275 26.51 -9.15 -13.32
CA LEU A 275 25.41 -9.90 -12.75
C LEU A 275 24.89 -10.98 -13.69
N HIS A 276 25.38 -11.11 -14.93
CA HIS A 276 24.95 -12.20 -15.81
C HIS A 276 25.54 -13.54 -15.35
N PRO A 277 24.82 -14.67 -15.54
CA PRO A 277 25.37 -15.98 -15.24
C PRO A 277 26.63 -16.25 -16.08
N SER A 278 27.70 -16.68 -15.43
CA SER A 278 28.94 -17.11 -16.07
C SER A 278 28.76 -18.43 -16.82
N GLN A 279 29.62 -18.68 -17.81
CA GLN A 279 29.58 -19.94 -18.55
C GLN A 279 29.80 -21.16 -17.64
N GLN A 280 30.58 -21.02 -16.58
CA GLN A 280 30.82 -22.09 -15.61
C GLN A 280 29.54 -22.43 -14.82
N GLU A 281 28.81 -21.42 -14.36
CA GLU A 281 27.51 -21.59 -13.69
C GLU A 281 26.50 -22.31 -14.61
N ILE A 282 26.45 -21.95 -15.89
CA ILE A 282 25.54 -22.56 -16.88
C ILE A 282 25.87 -24.04 -17.10
N VAL A 283 27.12 -24.36 -17.42
CA VAL A 283 27.56 -25.75 -17.67
C VAL A 283 27.30 -26.64 -16.44
N LYS A 284 27.45 -26.08 -15.24
CA LYS A 284 27.17 -26.81 -14.01
C LYS A 284 25.68 -27.15 -13.86
N LEU A 285 24.79 -26.20 -14.14
CA LEU A 285 23.35 -26.45 -14.12
C LEU A 285 22.94 -27.45 -15.21
N GLU A 286 23.47 -27.33 -16.43
CA GLU A 286 23.25 -28.29 -17.51
C GLU A 286 23.64 -29.72 -17.10
N HIS A 287 24.76 -29.87 -16.39
CA HIS A 287 25.18 -31.16 -15.87
C HIS A 287 24.17 -31.73 -14.85
N LEU A 288 23.64 -30.89 -13.96
CA LEU A 288 22.63 -31.31 -12.97
C LEU A 288 21.29 -31.67 -13.62
N LEU A 289 20.90 -30.98 -14.69
CA LEU A 289 19.64 -31.25 -15.38
C LEU A 289 19.62 -32.62 -16.10
N LYS A 290 20.79 -33.23 -16.35
CA LYS A 290 20.86 -34.59 -16.90
C LYS A 290 20.18 -35.64 -16.04
N SER A 291 19.98 -35.38 -14.74
CA SER A 291 19.24 -36.29 -13.85
C SER A 291 17.72 -36.26 -14.04
N ILE A 292 17.20 -35.42 -14.94
CA ILE A 292 15.78 -35.38 -15.29
C ILE A 292 15.54 -36.33 -16.47
N ASP A 293 14.58 -37.24 -16.32
CA ASP A 293 14.32 -38.30 -17.32
C ASP A 293 13.74 -37.78 -18.63
N SER A 294 12.96 -36.69 -18.59
CA SER A 294 12.33 -36.11 -19.79
C SER A 294 13.34 -35.28 -20.60
N ASN A 295 13.68 -35.76 -21.81
CA ASN A 295 14.58 -35.03 -22.70
C ASN A 295 13.97 -33.70 -23.20
N GLU A 296 12.68 -33.70 -23.55
CA GLU A 296 11.98 -32.48 -24.00
C GLU A 296 11.99 -31.38 -22.92
N PHE A 297 11.75 -31.76 -21.66
CA PHE A 297 11.77 -30.80 -20.56
C PHE A 297 13.20 -30.31 -20.26
N ARG A 298 14.21 -31.16 -20.41
CA ARG A 298 15.61 -30.76 -20.29
C ARG A 298 16.04 -29.78 -21.36
N GLU A 299 15.59 -29.95 -22.61
CA GLU A 299 15.89 -29.01 -23.69
C GLU A 299 15.19 -27.66 -23.50
N PHE A 300 14.04 -27.64 -22.84
CA PHE A 300 13.35 -26.41 -22.47
C PHE A 300 14.04 -25.64 -21.34
N CYS A 301 14.63 -26.35 -20.37
CA CYS A 301 15.29 -25.78 -19.18
C CYS A 301 16.66 -25.18 -19.51
#